data_AF-A0A174N816-F1
#
_entry.id   AF-A0A174N816-F1
#
_cell.length_a   1.000
_cell.length_b   1.000
_cell.length_c   1.000
_cell.angle_alpha   90.00
_cell.angle_beta   90.00
_cell.angle_gamma   90.00
#
_symmetry.space_group_name_H-M   'P 1'
#
loop_
_entity.id
_entity.type
_entity.pdbx_description
1 polymer ?
#
loop_
_entity_poly.entity_id
_entity_poly.type
_entity_poly.pdbx_seq_one_letter_code
_entity_poly.pdbx_strand_id
1 'polypeptide(L)'
;MADVEEVEEKEVTAEEAVPESQEQETTKDSEEQEQNEPEEEITAKTAEELAESWDEGVFEYQGYHFEAVGILPEGIEGKDLVAQTRSNTELHLSTYHTEDFPKYSYDDFYAVSNAPTADVFRCLETGRNYIPGENELFGYEGEFQPYLKPEAEKIVTEPHNFRIQDNDLGAGGPKAKYKANMEAIHLLQTLEKEERLATPEEQESLSRYVGWGGIPQAFEENNSSWANEYLELKNTLSPEEYSAARASTLNAFYTSPTVIRSMYEALENMGLKQGNILEPSCGVGNFMGLIPESMSKANMYGVELDPVSGRIAKQLYQKNKIAVQGFEETNYPDSFFDCVVGNVPFGAYQVSDRRYDRHHFMIHDYFIAKSLDLVRPGGVVAVVTSSGTMDKQNPAVRQYIANRAELLGAIRLPKH
;
A
#
# COMPACT_ATOMS: atom_id res chain seq x y z
N MET A 1 -22.88 30.89 63.99
CA MET A 1 -23.33 29.50 64.15
C MET A 1 -22.66 28.77 62.99
N ALA A 2 -21.40 28.33 63.09
CA ALA A 2 -20.70 27.74 64.25
C ALA A 2 -21.30 26.34 64.54
N ASP A 3 -20.57 25.22 64.55
CA ASP A 3 -19.11 24.92 64.50
C ASP A 3 -18.89 23.58 63.69
N VAL A 4 -17.73 23.13 63.18
CA VAL A 4 -16.41 22.77 63.78
C VAL A 4 -16.53 21.66 64.86
N GLU A 5 -15.66 20.64 64.98
CA GLU A 5 -14.39 20.31 64.29
C GLU A 5 -14.60 19.30 63.11
N GLU A 6 -14.07 18.07 62.93
CA GLU A 6 -13.20 17.14 63.71
C GLU A 6 -12.53 16.12 62.73
N VAL A 7 -11.35 15.54 63.05
CA VAL A 7 -10.55 14.63 62.18
C VAL A 7 -9.90 13.50 63.01
N GLU A 8 -9.79 12.28 62.46
CA GLU A 8 -8.85 11.24 62.98
C GLU A 8 -7.85 10.80 61.90
N GLU A 9 -6.56 10.85 62.25
CA GLU A 9 -5.44 10.31 61.49
C GLU A 9 -5.06 8.91 62.02
N LYS A 10 -4.39 8.08 61.20
CA LYS A 10 -3.59 6.95 61.70
C LYS A 10 -2.29 6.76 60.94
N GLU A 11 -1.19 7.05 61.63
CA GLU A 11 0.16 6.62 61.26
C GLU A 11 0.31 5.10 61.37
N VAL A 12 1.22 4.52 60.59
CA VAL A 12 1.99 3.33 60.98
C VAL A 12 3.44 3.57 60.55
N THR A 13 4.38 3.26 61.43
CA THR A 13 5.81 3.61 61.31
C THR A 13 6.62 2.62 60.47
N ALA A 14 7.78 3.08 59.99
CA ALA A 14 8.83 2.21 59.44
C ALA A 14 9.80 1.76 60.55
N GLU A 15 10.51 0.65 60.33
CA GLU A 15 11.67 0.21 61.13
C GLU A 15 12.66 -0.55 60.24
N GLU A 16 13.97 -0.35 60.46
CA GLU A 16 15.08 -0.98 59.73
C GLU A 16 15.66 -2.17 60.50
N ALA A 17 16.35 -3.09 59.82
CA ALA A 17 17.25 -4.05 60.48
C ALA A 17 18.41 -4.50 59.57
N VAL A 18 19.64 -4.39 60.08
CA VAL A 18 20.90 -4.88 59.47
C VAL A 18 21.75 -5.53 60.57
N PRO A 19 22.39 -6.67 60.29
CA PRO A 19 23.81 -6.90 60.62
C PRO A 19 24.61 -7.31 59.35
N GLU A 20 25.86 -6.88 59.11
CA GLU A 20 27.12 -7.22 59.82
C GLU A 20 27.52 -8.72 59.77
N SER A 21 28.79 -9.15 59.66
CA SER A 21 30.01 -8.72 58.92
C SER A 21 31.24 -9.50 59.42
N GLN A 22 32.10 -10.03 58.52
CA GLN A 22 33.48 -10.54 58.77
C GLN A 22 34.10 -10.88 57.39
N GLU A 23 35.34 -10.54 56.96
CA GLU A 23 36.69 -10.55 57.57
C GLU A 23 37.20 -11.96 57.94
N GLN A 24 38.41 -12.45 57.60
CA GLN A 24 39.63 -11.94 56.92
C GLN A 24 40.23 -13.09 56.03
N GLU A 25 41.41 -13.10 55.38
CA GLU A 25 42.68 -12.33 55.47
C GLU A 25 43.35 -12.11 54.07
N THR A 26 44.56 -12.64 53.77
CA THR A 26 45.36 -12.36 52.54
C THR A 26 46.23 -13.52 52.03
N THR A 27 46.58 -13.55 50.74
CA THR A 27 47.96 -13.84 50.24
C THR A 27 48.14 -13.46 48.76
N LYS A 28 49.40 -13.19 48.36
CA LYS A 28 49.88 -13.13 46.96
C LYS A 28 50.20 -14.54 46.45
N ASP A 29 50.09 -14.75 45.14
CA ASP A 29 51.26 -15.07 44.31
C ASP A 29 51.04 -14.67 42.84
N SER A 30 52.10 -14.74 42.02
CA SER A 30 52.13 -14.21 40.65
C SER A 30 52.56 -15.24 39.62
N GLU A 31 51.84 -15.34 38.50
CA GLU A 31 52.34 -15.96 37.27
C GLU A 31 51.78 -15.22 36.04
N GLU A 32 52.65 -14.90 35.08
CA GLU A 32 52.30 -14.28 33.81
C GLU A 32 52.05 -15.39 32.78
N GLN A 33 50.92 -15.33 32.06
CA GLN A 33 50.75 -16.08 30.80
C GLN A 33 50.07 -15.19 29.76
N GLU A 34 50.79 -14.94 28.67
CA GLU A 34 50.24 -14.33 27.46
C GLU A 34 49.17 -15.25 26.86
N GLN A 35 48.01 -14.70 26.50
CA GLN A 35 47.07 -15.34 25.61
C GLN A 35 46.88 -14.43 24.40
N ASN A 36 47.26 -14.95 23.22
CA ASN A 36 47.00 -14.27 21.96
C ASN A 36 45.48 -14.22 21.73
N GLU A 37 44.95 -13.04 21.45
CA GLU A 37 43.66 -12.91 20.77
C GLU A 37 43.83 -13.47 19.34
N PRO A 38 42.87 -14.26 18.82
CA PRO A 38 42.91 -14.68 17.42
C PRO A 38 42.49 -13.50 16.52
N GLU A 39 43.23 -13.29 15.44
CA GLU A 39 42.81 -12.37 14.37
C GLU A 39 41.52 -12.93 13.73
N GLU A 40 40.43 -12.15 13.69
CA GLU A 40 39.19 -12.56 13.04
C GLU A 40 39.34 -12.56 11.51
N GLU A 41 39.47 -13.74 10.92
CA GLU A 41 39.54 -13.93 9.47
C GLU A 41 38.16 -13.66 8.83
N ILE A 42 37.98 -12.44 8.29
CA ILE A 42 36.71 -12.00 7.68
C ILE A 42 36.42 -12.79 6.40
N THR A 43 35.58 -13.83 6.51
CA THR A 43 35.08 -14.58 5.37
C THR A 43 33.93 -13.85 4.69
N ALA A 44 34.07 -13.54 3.39
CA ALA A 44 33.00 -12.97 2.59
C ALA A 44 31.83 -13.96 2.43
N LYS A 45 30.59 -13.46 2.55
CA LYS A 45 29.35 -14.24 2.36
C LYS A 45 29.01 -14.36 0.88
N THR A 46 28.22 -15.37 0.52
CA THR A 46 27.65 -15.47 -0.84
C THR A 46 26.42 -14.58 -1.01
N ALA A 47 26.13 -14.17 -2.24
CA ALA A 47 24.95 -13.34 -2.55
C ALA A 47 23.62 -14.03 -2.18
N GLU A 48 23.55 -15.37 -2.26
CA GLU A 48 22.38 -16.16 -1.87
C GLU A 48 22.14 -16.13 -0.35
N GLU A 49 23.20 -16.04 0.47
CA GLU A 49 23.11 -15.90 1.94
C GLU A 49 22.80 -14.47 2.42
N LEU A 50 22.93 -13.47 1.54
CA LEU A 50 22.60 -12.07 1.83
C LEU A 50 21.14 -11.74 1.48
N ALA A 51 20.58 -12.38 0.45
CA ALA A 51 19.23 -12.11 -0.06
C ALA A 51 18.10 -12.41 0.94
N GLU A 52 18.30 -13.30 1.92
CA GLU A 52 17.33 -13.56 2.99
C GLU A 52 17.34 -12.48 4.11
N SER A 53 18.21 -11.47 4.05
CA SER A 53 18.39 -10.45 5.09
C SER A 53 18.47 -9.00 4.57
N TRP A 54 17.83 -8.67 3.44
CA TRP A 54 17.80 -7.29 2.92
C TRP A 54 16.70 -6.44 3.60
N ASP A 55 17.13 -5.49 4.43
CA ASP A 55 16.28 -4.46 5.05
C ASP A 55 15.87 -3.35 4.05
N GLU A 56 14.92 -2.49 4.46
CA GLU A 56 14.44 -1.32 3.70
C GLU A 56 15.52 -0.23 3.52
N GLY A 57 16.46 -0.47 2.62
CA GLY A 57 17.55 0.47 2.29
C GLY A 57 18.66 -0.08 1.39
N VAL A 58 18.65 -1.37 1.07
CA VAL A 58 19.62 -2.02 0.17
C VAL A 58 19.28 -1.74 -1.30
N PHE A 59 20.29 -1.43 -2.11
CA PHE A 59 20.17 -1.29 -3.58
C PHE A 59 21.28 -2.03 -4.33
N GLU A 60 21.02 -2.43 -5.57
CA GLU A 60 21.99 -3.10 -6.46
C GLU A 60 22.65 -2.08 -7.39
N TYR A 61 23.97 -2.21 -7.59
CA TYR A 61 24.71 -1.49 -8.62
C TYR A 61 25.83 -2.33 -9.23
N GLN A 62 25.67 -2.65 -10.52
CA GLN A 62 26.63 -3.41 -11.35
C GLN A 62 27.00 -4.78 -10.76
N GLY A 63 26.04 -5.43 -10.06
CA GLY A 63 26.18 -6.77 -9.48
C GLY A 63 26.62 -6.81 -8.02
N TYR A 64 26.73 -5.66 -7.34
CA TYR A 64 27.02 -5.53 -5.91
C TYR A 64 25.87 -4.85 -5.17
N HIS A 65 25.63 -5.22 -3.91
CA HIS A 65 24.56 -4.66 -3.09
C HIS A 65 25.12 -3.67 -2.07
N PHE A 66 24.48 -2.50 -1.96
CA PHE A 66 24.92 -1.40 -1.12
C PHE A 66 23.83 -0.93 -0.15
N GLU A 67 24.23 -0.57 1.06
CA GLU A 67 23.42 0.17 2.04
C GLU A 67 24.04 1.56 2.28
N ALA A 68 23.21 2.60 2.45
CA ALA A 68 23.67 3.96 2.78
C ALA A 68 23.92 4.08 4.29
N VAL A 69 25.18 4.22 4.71
CA VAL A 69 25.57 4.08 6.14
C VAL A 69 26.07 5.37 6.78
N GLY A 70 26.56 6.34 6.01
CA GLY A 70 27.20 7.52 6.60
C GLY A 70 27.20 8.82 5.82
N ILE A 71 27.42 9.90 6.57
CA ILE A 71 27.71 11.26 6.11
C ILE A 71 29.10 11.63 6.65
N LEU A 72 29.92 12.29 5.86
CA LEU A 72 31.25 12.75 6.27
C LEU A 72 31.16 13.86 7.33
N PRO A 73 32.11 13.94 8.29
CA PRO A 73 32.13 15.02 9.28
C PRO A 73 32.29 16.40 8.63
N GLU A 74 31.45 17.36 9.03
CA GLU A 74 31.54 18.75 8.56
C GLU A 74 32.96 19.32 8.76
N GLY A 75 33.55 19.83 7.68
CA GLY A 75 34.86 20.48 7.72
C GLY A 75 36.08 19.56 7.58
N ILE A 76 35.92 18.28 7.24
CA ILE A 76 37.05 17.42 6.85
C ILE A 76 37.86 18.06 5.71
N GLU A 77 39.17 18.24 5.89
CA GLU A 77 40.03 18.76 4.82
C GLU A 77 40.26 17.67 3.76
N GLY A 78 40.23 18.03 2.47
CA GLY A 78 40.41 17.07 1.38
C GLY A 78 41.74 16.29 1.41
N LYS A 79 42.77 16.81 2.09
CA LYS A 79 44.04 16.09 2.34
C LYS A 79 43.86 14.88 3.27
N ASP A 80 42.95 14.99 4.25
CA ASP A 80 42.72 14.00 5.29
C ASP A 80 41.71 12.96 4.80
N LEU A 81 40.72 13.38 4.01
CA LEU A 81 39.85 12.48 3.24
C LEU A 81 40.67 11.60 2.28
N VAL A 82 41.64 12.17 1.53
CA VAL A 82 42.56 11.42 0.66
C VAL A 82 43.51 10.49 1.43
N ALA A 83 43.76 10.74 2.72
CA ALA A 83 44.52 9.81 3.57
C ALA A 83 43.67 8.64 4.11
N GLN A 84 42.34 8.78 4.10
CA GLN A 84 41.36 7.79 4.57
C GLN A 84 40.71 6.98 3.44
N THR A 85 40.84 7.42 2.18
CA THR A 85 40.35 6.71 1.00
C THR A 85 41.45 5.88 0.32
N ARG A 86 41.04 4.82 -0.38
CA ARG A 86 41.91 3.99 -1.23
C ARG A 86 41.23 3.72 -2.57
N SER A 87 42.00 3.72 -3.66
CA SER A 87 41.51 3.33 -4.98
C SER A 87 41.05 1.88 -4.99
N ASN A 88 39.95 1.60 -5.68
CA ASN A 88 39.19 0.37 -5.54
C ASN A 88 39.59 -0.69 -6.56
N THR A 89 40.48 -1.58 -6.14
CA THR A 89 40.98 -2.70 -6.94
C THR A 89 40.10 -3.96 -6.88
N GLU A 90 39.03 -3.97 -6.06
CA GLU A 90 38.25 -5.18 -5.74
C GLU A 90 36.88 -5.24 -6.43
N LEU A 91 36.12 -4.13 -6.46
CA LEU A 91 34.80 -4.10 -7.11
C LEU A 91 34.87 -3.80 -8.63
N HIS A 92 36.03 -3.35 -9.12
CA HIS A 92 36.24 -2.86 -10.50
C HIS A 92 35.29 -1.71 -10.92
N LEU A 93 34.69 -1.01 -9.95
CA LEU A 93 33.82 0.15 -10.19
C LEU A 93 34.66 1.42 -10.41
N SER A 94 35.29 1.51 -11.59
CA SER A 94 36.01 2.71 -12.07
C SER A 94 35.76 3.01 -13.55
N THR A 95 36.10 4.22 -13.99
CA THR A 95 36.06 4.63 -15.41
C THR A 95 37.26 4.12 -16.23
N TYR A 96 38.28 3.56 -15.58
CA TYR A 96 39.61 3.28 -16.13
C TYR A 96 39.81 1.89 -16.75
N HIS A 97 38.86 0.96 -16.59
CA HIS A 97 38.98 -0.40 -17.11
C HIS A 97 38.81 -0.51 -18.64
N THR A 98 39.22 -1.65 -19.19
CA THR A 98 39.09 -2.00 -20.62
C THR A 98 37.65 -2.34 -21.01
N GLU A 99 37.39 -2.52 -22.31
CA GLU A 99 36.05 -2.61 -22.91
C GLU A 99 35.17 -3.78 -22.42
N ASP A 100 35.74 -4.73 -21.67
CA ASP A 100 35.07 -5.94 -21.18
C ASP A 100 34.17 -5.73 -19.95
N PHE A 101 34.26 -4.57 -19.27
CA PHE A 101 33.48 -4.26 -18.06
C PHE A 101 32.54 -3.06 -18.26
N PRO A 102 31.35 -3.04 -17.61
CA PRO A 102 30.59 -1.81 -17.43
C PRO A 102 31.45 -0.73 -16.76
N LYS A 103 31.24 0.53 -17.14
CA LYS A 103 31.93 1.64 -16.48
C LYS A 103 31.13 2.13 -15.30
N TYR A 104 31.83 2.43 -14.21
CA TYR A 104 31.26 3.17 -13.10
C TYR A 104 30.84 4.60 -13.55
N SER A 105 29.78 5.09 -12.94
CA SER A 105 29.14 6.38 -13.19
C SER A 105 28.53 6.90 -11.89
N TYR A 106 28.99 8.06 -11.43
CA TYR A 106 28.57 8.71 -10.19
C TYR A 106 27.06 9.01 -10.18
N ASP A 107 26.55 9.59 -11.26
CA ASP A 107 25.14 9.97 -11.37
C ASP A 107 24.22 8.74 -11.34
N ASP A 108 24.60 7.66 -12.04
CA ASP A 108 23.82 6.41 -12.06
C ASP A 108 23.85 5.71 -10.69
N PHE A 109 24.97 5.78 -9.95
CA PHE A 109 25.07 5.21 -8.60
C PHE A 109 24.12 5.93 -7.63
N TYR A 110 24.14 7.26 -7.61
CA TYR A 110 23.21 8.03 -6.77
C TYR A 110 21.75 7.86 -7.21
N ALA A 111 21.48 7.72 -8.51
CA ALA A 111 20.13 7.50 -9.03
C ALA A 111 19.49 6.20 -8.52
N VAL A 112 20.25 5.11 -8.38
CA VAL A 112 19.75 3.85 -7.78
C VAL A 112 19.79 3.86 -6.25
N SER A 113 20.71 4.62 -5.63
CA SER A 113 20.90 4.64 -4.18
C SER A 113 19.68 5.09 -3.38
N ASN A 114 18.84 5.95 -3.98
CA ASN A 114 17.77 6.70 -3.31
C ASN A 114 18.21 7.47 -2.04
N ALA A 115 19.52 7.72 -1.89
CA ALA A 115 20.15 8.36 -0.73
C ALA A 115 21.06 9.53 -1.15
N PRO A 116 20.52 10.60 -1.77
CA PRO A 116 21.30 11.69 -2.40
C PRO A 116 22.02 12.62 -1.42
N THR A 117 22.10 12.25 -0.14
CA THR A 117 22.76 13.00 0.95
C THR A 117 23.62 12.10 1.85
N ALA A 118 23.81 10.83 1.48
CA ALA A 118 24.81 9.96 2.08
C ALA A 118 26.13 10.11 1.33
N ASP A 119 27.26 10.19 2.04
CA ASP A 119 28.59 10.17 1.45
C ASP A 119 29.19 8.75 1.45
N VAL A 120 28.80 7.93 2.44
CA VAL A 120 29.42 6.63 2.74
C VAL A 120 28.40 5.51 2.57
N PHE A 121 28.77 4.54 1.73
CA PHE A 121 27.95 3.38 1.37
C PHE A 121 28.71 2.10 1.67
N ARG A 122 28.06 1.10 2.24
CA ARG A 122 28.67 -0.18 2.55
C ARG A 122 28.26 -1.23 1.53
N CYS A 123 29.23 -1.93 0.94
CA CYS A 123 28.98 -3.09 0.10
C CYS A 123 28.73 -4.31 0.99
N LEU A 124 27.65 -5.06 0.74
CA LEU A 124 27.26 -6.21 1.55
C LEU A 124 28.16 -7.44 1.27
N GLU A 125 28.66 -7.58 0.04
CA GLU A 125 29.55 -8.69 -0.36
C GLU A 125 30.95 -8.58 0.25
N THR A 126 31.53 -7.38 0.30
CA THR A 126 32.87 -7.16 0.91
C THR A 126 32.80 -6.75 2.38
N GLY A 127 31.63 -6.31 2.85
CA GLY A 127 31.40 -5.76 4.18
C GLY A 127 32.01 -4.37 4.43
N ARG A 128 32.73 -3.81 3.43
CA ARG A 128 33.51 -2.56 3.54
C ARG A 128 32.70 -1.32 3.13
N ASN A 129 33.16 -0.17 3.61
CA ASN A 129 32.62 1.14 3.28
C ASN A 129 33.33 1.74 2.05
N TYR A 130 32.59 2.50 1.26
CA TYR A 130 33.04 3.18 0.05
C TYR A 130 32.43 4.59 -0.05
N ILE A 131 33.14 5.50 -0.71
CA ILE A 131 32.70 6.85 -1.05
C ILE A 131 32.66 6.97 -2.58
N PRO A 132 31.51 7.32 -3.19
CA PRO A 132 31.42 7.56 -4.63
C PRO A 132 32.20 8.81 -5.02
N GLY A 133 33.25 8.66 -5.83
CA GLY A 133 33.96 9.76 -6.47
C GLY A 133 33.54 9.94 -7.94
N GLU A 134 34.02 10.97 -8.63
CA GLU A 134 33.68 11.23 -10.04
C GLU A 134 34.08 10.06 -10.98
N ASN A 135 35.16 9.34 -10.66
CA ASN A 135 35.77 8.34 -11.55
C ASN A 135 35.86 6.92 -10.98
N GLU A 136 35.68 6.73 -9.66
CA GLU A 136 35.64 5.42 -9.00
C GLU A 136 34.90 5.50 -7.65
N LEU A 137 34.41 4.36 -7.19
CA LEU A 137 33.96 4.17 -5.79
C LEU A 137 35.17 3.89 -4.90
N PHE A 138 35.71 4.90 -4.21
CA PHE A 138 36.87 4.74 -3.34
C PHE A 138 36.52 3.92 -2.09
N GLY A 139 37.35 2.95 -1.69
CA GLY A 139 37.21 2.32 -0.38
C GLY A 139 37.55 3.29 0.75
N TYR A 140 36.83 3.25 1.87
CA TYR A 140 36.95 4.24 2.96
C TYR A 140 37.06 3.58 4.34
N GLU A 141 38.03 4.05 5.14
CA GLU A 141 38.31 3.55 6.50
C GLU A 141 38.27 4.66 7.58
N GLY A 142 37.72 5.84 7.26
CA GLY A 142 37.60 6.96 8.21
C GLY A 142 36.30 6.95 9.03
N GLU A 143 36.23 7.88 9.99
CA GLU A 143 35.05 8.09 10.83
C GLU A 143 33.96 8.87 10.07
N PHE A 144 32.71 8.39 10.16
CA PHE A 144 31.52 9.02 9.57
C PHE A 144 30.40 9.13 10.61
N GLN A 145 29.50 10.09 10.42
CA GLN A 145 28.26 10.16 11.19
C GLN A 145 27.23 9.21 10.56
N PRO A 146 26.43 8.45 11.33
CA PRO A 146 25.43 7.53 10.77
C PRO A 146 24.46 8.26 9.82
N TYR A 147 24.21 7.68 8.65
CA TYR A 147 23.25 8.24 7.70
C TYR A 147 21.82 8.09 8.24
N LEU A 148 21.28 9.20 8.74
CA LEU A 148 19.85 9.33 8.97
C LEU A 148 19.21 9.73 7.64
N LYS A 149 18.56 8.77 6.97
CA LYS A 149 17.69 9.05 5.80
C LYS A 149 16.80 10.24 6.16
N PRO A 150 16.86 11.37 5.43
CA PRO A 150 16.04 12.53 5.75
C PRO A 150 14.57 12.10 5.82
N GLU A 151 13.91 12.37 6.96
CA GLU A 151 12.46 12.39 6.96
C GLU A 151 12.05 13.46 5.96
N ALA A 152 11.56 13.05 4.79
CA ALA A 152 10.87 13.96 3.89
C ALA A 152 9.80 14.66 4.72
N GLU A 153 9.77 16.00 4.73
CA GLU A 153 8.80 16.75 5.52
C GLU A 153 7.40 16.27 5.17
N LYS A 154 6.84 15.39 6.02
CA LYS A 154 5.54 14.78 5.77
C LYS A 154 4.55 15.92 5.83
N ILE A 155 4.12 16.39 4.66
CA ILE A 155 3.11 17.42 4.50
C ILE A 155 1.86 16.84 5.16
N VAL A 156 1.61 17.24 6.41
CA VAL A 156 0.51 16.73 7.24
C VAL A 156 -0.80 17.31 6.72
N THR A 157 -1.18 16.81 5.56
CA THR A 157 -2.52 16.89 5.00
C THR A 157 -3.43 16.15 5.98
N GLU A 158 -4.32 16.91 6.62
CA GLU A 158 -5.49 16.33 7.26
C GLU A 158 -6.15 15.38 6.25
N PRO A 159 -6.46 14.13 6.60
CA PRO A 159 -7.07 13.22 5.64
C PRO A 159 -8.34 13.84 5.04
N HIS A 160 -8.56 13.63 3.75
CA HIS A 160 -9.75 14.10 3.03
C HIS A 160 -10.47 12.95 2.34
N ASN A 161 -11.81 12.96 2.41
CA ASN A 161 -12.66 12.13 1.57
C ASN A 161 -13.18 12.99 0.42
N PHE A 162 -12.85 12.59 -0.80
CA PHE A 162 -13.30 13.21 -2.03
C PHE A 162 -14.83 13.23 -2.15
N ARG A 163 -15.38 14.20 -2.87
CA ARG A 163 -16.82 14.40 -3.05
C ARG A 163 -17.16 14.61 -4.51
N ILE A 164 -17.91 13.66 -5.09
CA ILE A 164 -18.28 13.68 -6.51
C ILE A 164 -19.37 14.73 -6.75
N GLN A 165 -18.92 15.90 -7.20
CA GLN A 165 -19.78 17.03 -7.61
C GLN A 165 -20.09 16.97 -9.11
N ASP A 166 -19.10 16.65 -9.94
CA ASP A 166 -19.30 16.40 -11.37
C ASP A 166 -20.05 15.07 -11.59
N ASN A 167 -21.06 15.08 -12.46
CA ASN A 167 -21.80 13.88 -12.84
C ASN A 167 -21.30 13.30 -14.19
N ASP A 168 -20.52 14.07 -14.94
CA ASP A 168 -19.92 13.71 -16.23
C ASP A 168 -18.48 13.17 -16.07
N LEU A 169 -18.09 12.72 -14.87
CA LEU A 169 -16.87 11.93 -14.66
C LEU A 169 -16.86 10.75 -15.65
N GLY A 170 -15.76 10.64 -16.41
CA GLY A 170 -15.67 9.66 -17.50
C GLY A 170 -16.37 10.06 -18.80
N ALA A 171 -16.69 11.34 -19.02
CA ALA A 171 -17.04 11.85 -20.34
C ALA A 171 -15.83 11.81 -21.32
N GLY A 172 -16.12 11.96 -22.61
CA GLY A 172 -15.12 11.98 -23.67
C GLY A 172 -14.84 10.62 -24.34
N GLY A 173 -14.08 10.66 -25.44
CA GLY A 173 -13.74 9.48 -26.23
C GLY A 173 -12.61 8.63 -25.61
N PRO A 174 -12.38 7.39 -26.09
CA PRO A 174 -11.45 6.45 -25.48
C PRO A 174 -10.03 6.99 -25.23
N LYS A 175 -9.45 7.78 -26.15
CA LYS A 175 -8.13 8.41 -25.98
C LYS A 175 -8.09 9.43 -24.83
N ALA A 176 -9.18 10.16 -24.59
CA ALA A 176 -9.27 11.11 -23.48
C ALA A 176 -9.38 10.38 -22.13
N LYS A 177 -10.15 9.28 -22.08
CA LYS A 177 -10.22 8.39 -20.92
C LYS A 177 -8.89 7.71 -20.62
N TYR A 178 -8.20 7.24 -21.66
CA TYR A 178 -6.88 6.65 -21.54
C TYR A 178 -5.90 7.65 -20.90
N LYS A 179 -5.85 8.87 -21.45
CA LYS A 179 -5.01 9.93 -20.91
C LYS A 179 -5.34 10.22 -19.43
N ALA A 180 -6.62 10.34 -19.09
CA ALA A 180 -7.04 10.57 -17.70
C ALA A 180 -6.65 9.41 -16.74
N ASN A 181 -6.75 8.15 -17.20
CA ASN A 181 -6.27 7.00 -16.43
C ASN A 181 -4.74 7.08 -16.21
N MET A 182 -3.96 7.42 -17.23
CA MET A 182 -2.49 7.54 -17.12
C MET A 182 -2.07 8.72 -16.24
N GLU A 183 -2.71 9.88 -16.36
CA GLU A 183 -2.48 11.04 -15.48
C GLU A 183 -2.74 10.67 -14.01
N ALA A 184 -3.80 9.89 -13.72
CA ALA A 184 -4.08 9.39 -12.38
C ALA A 184 -3.08 8.31 -11.91
N ILE A 185 -2.59 7.43 -12.79
CA ILE A 185 -1.59 6.40 -12.45
C ILE A 185 -0.23 7.04 -12.12
N HIS A 186 0.26 7.97 -12.93
CA HIS A 186 1.52 8.66 -12.66
C HIS A 186 1.45 9.53 -11.39
N LEU A 187 0.28 10.13 -11.12
CA LEU A 187 0.03 10.83 -9.87
C LEU A 187 0.03 9.87 -8.67
N LEU A 188 -0.62 8.70 -8.78
CA LEU A 188 -0.56 7.65 -7.74
C LEU A 188 0.89 7.23 -7.48
N GLN A 189 1.67 6.92 -8.53
CA GLN A 189 3.07 6.51 -8.42
C GLN A 189 3.94 7.59 -7.76
N THR A 190 3.68 8.87 -8.06
CA THR A 190 4.32 10.01 -7.38
C THR A 190 3.96 10.05 -5.90
N LEU A 191 2.68 9.97 -5.56
CA LEU A 191 2.19 9.99 -4.17
C LEU A 191 2.73 8.81 -3.33
N GLU A 192 2.84 7.63 -3.95
CA GLU A 192 3.39 6.42 -3.33
C GLU A 192 4.91 6.53 -3.12
N LYS A 193 5.66 7.10 -4.08
CA LYS A 193 7.09 7.41 -3.92
C LYS A 193 7.36 8.51 -2.89
N GLU A 194 6.46 9.47 -2.75
CA GLU A 194 6.54 10.58 -1.79
C GLU A 194 5.96 10.22 -0.41
N GLU A 195 5.57 8.96 -0.17
CA GLU A 195 5.00 8.43 1.08
C GLU A 195 3.82 9.28 1.65
N ARG A 196 3.03 9.94 0.80
CA ARG A 196 2.04 10.95 1.23
C ARG A 196 0.62 10.75 0.72
N LEU A 197 -0.30 11.48 1.34
CA LEU A 197 -1.69 11.59 0.91
C LEU A 197 -1.85 12.64 -0.19
N ALA A 198 -2.83 12.39 -1.08
CA ALA A 198 -3.26 13.34 -2.09
C ALA A 198 -3.91 14.58 -1.46
N THR A 199 -3.52 15.76 -1.93
CA THR A 199 -4.24 17.02 -1.70
C THR A 199 -5.63 16.99 -2.36
N PRO A 200 -6.58 17.86 -1.97
CA PRO A 200 -7.89 17.95 -2.62
C PRO A 200 -7.81 18.19 -4.15
N GLU A 201 -6.84 18.97 -4.60
CA GLU A 201 -6.56 19.25 -6.01
C GLU A 201 -6.00 18.03 -6.77
N GLU A 202 -5.23 17.18 -6.09
CA GLU A 202 -4.77 15.89 -6.62
C GLU A 202 -5.90 14.85 -6.63
N GLN A 203 -6.80 14.87 -5.63
CA GLN A 203 -8.02 14.04 -5.64
C GLN A 203 -8.93 14.35 -6.85
N GLU A 204 -9.05 15.62 -7.26
CA GLU A 204 -9.73 16.04 -8.50
C GLU A 204 -9.05 15.55 -9.79
N SER A 205 -7.83 15.04 -9.73
CA SER A 205 -7.13 14.40 -10.85
C SER A 205 -7.29 12.87 -10.79
N LEU A 206 -7.11 12.27 -9.61
CA LEU A 206 -7.33 10.85 -9.34
C LEU A 206 -8.78 10.40 -9.63
N SER A 207 -9.78 11.24 -9.36
CA SER A 207 -11.20 10.96 -9.58
C SER A 207 -11.58 10.76 -11.05
N ARG A 208 -10.68 11.10 -11.98
CA ARG A 208 -10.85 10.96 -13.44
C ARG A 208 -10.46 9.60 -13.98
N TYR A 209 -9.82 8.76 -13.16
CA TYR A 209 -9.58 7.36 -13.51
C TYR A 209 -10.93 6.64 -13.61
N VAL A 210 -11.23 6.08 -14.78
CA VAL A 210 -12.50 5.37 -15.05
C VAL A 210 -12.30 3.90 -15.42
N GLY A 211 -11.10 3.37 -15.18
CA GLY A 211 -10.73 2.00 -15.50
C GLY A 211 -10.78 1.70 -17.00
N TRP A 212 -10.76 0.42 -17.33
CA TRP A 212 -10.36 -0.04 -18.67
C TRP A 212 -11.51 -0.59 -19.53
N GLY A 213 -12.71 -0.75 -18.96
CA GLY A 213 -13.88 -1.31 -19.67
C GLY A 213 -14.32 -0.53 -20.92
N GLY A 214 -14.03 0.77 -20.97
CA GLY A 214 -14.28 1.61 -22.14
C GLY A 214 -13.11 1.72 -23.12
N ILE A 215 -11.99 1.02 -22.88
CA ILE A 215 -10.69 1.24 -23.54
C ILE A 215 -9.90 -0.06 -23.81
N PRO A 216 -10.50 -1.19 -24.24
CA PRO A 216 -9.76 -2.43 -24.48
C PRO A 216 -8.63 -2.27 -25.52
N GLN A 217 -8.72 -1.28 -26.40
CA GLN A 217 -7.73 -1.01 -27.45
C GLN A 217 -6.34 -0.62 -26.91
N ALA A 218 -6.25 -0.12 -25.67
CA ALA A 218 -4.98 0.17 -25.02
C ALA A 218 -4.14 -1.09 -24.73
N PHE A 219 -4.75 -2.28 -24.78
CA PHE A 219 -4.09 -3.58 -24.54
C PHE A 219 -3.87 -4.39 -25.83
N GLU A 220 -4.05 -3.77 -27.00
CA GLU A 220 -3.97 -4.42 -28.32
C GLU A 220 -2.63 -4.14 -29.02
N GLU A 221 -1.62 -4.98 -28.79
CA GLU A 221 -0.26 -4.86 -29.38
C GLU A 221 -0.24 -4.63 -30.91
N ASN A 222 -1.19 -5.24 -31.63
CA ASN A 222 -1.29 -5.16 -33.09
C ASN A 222 -2.14 -3.96 -33.59
N ASN A 223 -2.66 -3.11 -32.70
CA ASN A 223 -3.46 -1.96 -33.07
C ASN A 223 -2.57 -0.74 -33.33
N SER A 224 -2.23 -0.51 -34.60
CA SER A 224 -1.37 0.61 -35.02
C SER A 224 -1.92 2.00 -34.69
N SER A 225 -3.20 2.14 -34.37
CA SER A 225 -3.80 3.40 -33.89
C SER A 225 -3.67 3.61 -32.37
N TRP A 226 -3.14 2.63 -31.65
CA TRP A 226 -2.91 2.61 -30.20
C TRP A 226 -1.49 2.16 -29.79
N ALA A 227 -0.57 2.04 -30.75
CA ALA A 227 0.77 1.49 -30.50
C ALA A 227 1.59 2.27 -29.46
N ASN A 228 1.42 3.60 -29.40
CA ASN A 228 2.10 4.44 -28.39
C ASN A 228 1.53 4.18 -26.99
N GLU A 229 0.20 4.21 -26.87
CA GLU A 229 -0.53 4.00 -25.62
C GLU A 229 -0.35 2.57 -25.10
N TYR A 230 -0.23 1.57 -25.98
CA TYR A 230 0.11 0.20 -25.61
C TYR A 230 1.49 0.10 -24.96
N LEU A 231 2.50 0.75 -25.54
CA LEU A 231 3.87 0.75 -25.03
C LEU A 231 3.97 1.56 -23.72
N GLU A 232 3.35 2.72 -23.66
CA GLU A 232 3.29 3.58 -22.46
C GLU A 232 2.64 2.84 -21.28
N LEU A 233 1.44 2.27 -21.46
CA LEU A 233 0.74 1.50 -20.43
C LEU A 233 1.53 0.27 -19.96
N LYS A 234 2.12 -0.49 -20.90
CA LYS A 234 2.89 -1.71 -20.62
C LYS A 234 4.23 -1.44 -19.94
N ASN A 235 4.81 -0.25 -20.11
CA ASN A 235 6.04 0.16 -19.45
C ASN A 235 5.78 0.92 -18.12
N THR A 236 4.56 1.39 -17.88
CA THR A 236 4.20 2.14 -16.66
C THR A 236 3.74 1.24 -15.51
N LEU A 237 3.00 0.17 -15.82
CA LEU A 237 2.44 -0.75 -14.82
C LEU A 237 3.35 -1.95 -14.59
N SER A 238 3.31 -2.51 -13.37
CA SER A 238 3.91 -3.83 -13.10
C SER A 238 3.24 -4.93 -13.95
N PRO A 239 3.87 -6.09 -14.17
CA PRO A 239 3.24 -7.22 -14.87
C PRO A 239 1.89 -7.65 -14.26
N GLU A 240 1.78 -7.58 -12.94
CA GLU A 240 0.60 -7.93 -12.13
C GLU A 240 -0.49 -6.87 -12.30
N GLU A 241 -0.13 -5.59 -12.17
CA GLU A 241 -1.04 -4.45 -12.38
C GLU A 241 -1.55 -4.41 -13.83
N TYR A 242 -0.68 -4.61 -14.80
CA TYR A 242 -1.04 -4.69 -16.22
C TYR A 242 -1.99 -5.87 -16.50
N SER A 243 -1.76 -7.02 -15.85
CA SER A 243 -2.65 -8.20 -15.95
C SER A 243 -4.04 -7.93 -15.36
N ALA A 244 -4.11 -7.33 -14.16
CA ALA A 244 -5.36 -6.96 -13.51
C ALA A 244 -6.13 -5.87 -14.30
N ALA A 245 -5.45 -4.80 -14.70
CA ALA A 245 -5.99 -3.74 -15.55
C ALA A 245 -6.58 -4.32 -16.85
N ARG A 246 -5.84 -5.22 -17.52
CA ARG A 246 -6.30 -5.91 -18.73
C ARG A 246 -7.51 -6.82 -18.46
N ALA A 247 -7.55 -7.52 -17.34
CA ALA A 247 -8.70 -8.35 -16.96
C ALA A 247 -9.96 -7.52 -16.67
N SER A 248 -9.81 -6.32 -16.07
CA SER A 248 -10.92 -5.41 -15.78
C SER A 248 -11.67 -4.93 -17.04
N THR A 249 -11.05 -4.98 -18.23
CA THR A 249 -11.67 -4.55 -19.51
C THR A 249 -13.00 -5.25 -19.82
N LEU A 250 -13.24 -6.43 -19.25
CA LEU A 250 -14.49 -7.20 -19.43
C LEU A 250 -15.56 -6.90 -18.37
N ASN A 251 -15.16 -6.37 -17.20
CA ASN A 251 -15.98 -6.35 -15.98
C ASN A 251 -16.19 -4.93 -15.40
N ALA A 252 -15.45 -3.92 -15.85
CA ALA A 252 -15.51 -2.55 -15.32
C ALA A 252 -16.76 -1.78 -15.80
N PHE A 253 -17.89 -2.01 -15.15
CA PHE A 253 -19.15 -1.31 -15.39
C PHE A 253 -19.26 -0.02 -14.57
N TYR A 254 -19.01 1.13 -15.20
CA TYR A 254 -19.24 2.45 -14.60
C TYR A 254 -20.71 2.60 -14.17
N THR A 255 -20.92 2.78 -12.86
CA THR A 255 -22.27 2.99 -12.31
C THR A 255 -22.54 4.49 -12.28
N SER A 256 -23.59 4.93 -12.97
CA SER A 256 -23.84 6.37 -13.13
C SER A 256 -24.25 7.05 -11.81
N PRO A 257 -23.86 8.31 -11.58
CA PRO A 257 -24.23 9.04 -10.36
C PRO A 257 -25.73 9.08 -10.09
N THR A 258 -26.57 9.11 -11.13
CA THR A 258 -28.03 9.03 -11.00
C THR A 258 -28.49 7.74 -10.33
N VAL A 259 -27.94 6.58 -10.72
CA VAL A 259 -28.29 5.29 -10.12
C VAL A 259 -27.82 5.24 -8.66
N ILE A 260 -26.59 5.70 -8.39
CA ILE A 260 -26.02 5.72 -7.04
C ILE A 260 -26.83 6.63 -6.10
N ARG A 261 -27.17 7.85 -6.53
CA ARG A 261 -27.99 8.78 -5.75
C ARG A 261 -29.38 8.20 -5.46
N SER A 262 -30.05 7.56 -6.42
CA SER A 262 -31.35 6.89 -6.18
C SER A 262 -31.26 5.66 -5.27
N MET A 263 -30.14 4.93 -5.26
CA MET A 263 -29.90 3.84 -4.31
C MET A 263 -29.72 4.38 -2.88
N TYR A 264 -28.98 5.47 -2.70
CA TYR A 264 -28.89 6.14 -1.41
C TYR A 264 -30.22 6.74 -0.95
N GLU A 265 -30.99 7.38 -1.84
CA GLU A 265 -32.34 7.89 -1.53
C GLU A 265 -33.27 6.78 -1.02
N ALA A 266 -33.23 5.59 -1.63
CA ALA A 266 -33.98 4.44 -1.13
C ALA A 266 -33.54 4.01 0.28
N LEU A 267 -32.23 4.00 0.56
CA LEU A 267 -31.67 3.67 1.87
C LEU A 267 -31.97 4.73 2.94
N GLU A 268 -31.98 6.02 2.60
CA GLU A 268 -32.41 7.11 3.49
C GLU A 268 -33.89 6.96 3.88
N ASN A 269 -34.75 6.63 2.91
CA ASN A 269 -36.16 6.37 3.13
C ASN A 269 -36.41 5.09 3.98
N MET A 270 -35.48 4.13 3.95
CA MET A 270 -35.44 2.98 4.87
C MET A 270 -34.85 3.33 6.26
N GLY A 271 -34.32 4.54 6.45
CA GLY A 271 -33.84 5.06 7.73
C GLY A 271 -32.32 5.00 7.96
N LEU A 272 -31.51 4.63 6.95
CA LEU A 272 -30.06 4.58 7.08
C LEU A 272 -29.46 6.00 7.21
N LYS A 273 -28.69 6.24 8.28
CA LYS A 273 -28.06 7.55 8.60
C LYS A 273 -26.66 7.47 9.23
N GLN A 274 -26.29 6.29 9.73
CA GLN A 274 -25.03 5.98 10.40
C GLN A 274 -24.90 4.44 10.47
N GLY A 275 -23.71 3.95 10.83
CA GLY A 275 -23.41 2.51 10.89
C GLY A 275 -22.25 2.13 10.00
N ASN A 276 -21.99 0.83 9.84
CA ASN A 276 -20.99 0.30 8.92
C ASN A 276 -21.62 0.00 7.55
N ILE A 277 -21.11 0.62 6.49
CA ILE A 277 -21.56 0.39 5.10
C ILE A 277 -20.41 -0.23 4.30
N LEU A 278 -20.65 -1.33 3.60
CA LEU A 278 -19.66 -2.01 2.76
C LEU A 278 -19.97 -1.84 1.26
N GLU A 279 -18.95 -1.47 0.49
CA GLU A 279 -18.90 -1.56 -0.97
C GLU A 279 -17.90 -2.69 -1.36
N PRO A 280 -18.38 -3.90 -1.73
CA PRO A 280 -17.54 -5.10 -1.82
C PRO A 280 -16.71 -5.22 -3.13
N SER A 281 -16.93 -4.31 -4.07
CA SER A 281 -16.21 -4.18 -5.35
C SER A 281 -16.27 -2.71 -5.76
N CYS A 282 -15.50 -1.86 -5.08
CA CYS A 282 -15.70 -0.42 -5.11
C CYS A 282 -15.07 0.29 -6.32
N GLY A 283 -14.14 -0.34 -7.03
CA GLY A 283 -13.27 0.36 -7.98
C GLY A 283 -12.61 1.56 -7.29
N VAL A 284 -12.68 2.73 -7.94
CA VAL A 284 -12.29 4.04 -7.35
C VAL A 284 -13.36 4.66 -6.42
N GLY A 285 -14.27 3.85 -5.86
CA GLY A 285 -15.17 4.20 -4.75
C GLY A 285 -16.30 5.18 -5.09
N ASN A 286 -16.93 5.07 -6.27
CA ASN A 286 -17.96 6.03 -6.69
C ASN A 286 -19.16 6.12 -5.73
N PHE A 287 -19.53 5.03 -5.04
CA PHE A 287 -20.58 5.13 -4.01
C PHE A 287 -20.10 5.94 -2.80
N MET A 288 -18.84 5.76 -2.36
CA MET A 288 -18.24 6.57 -1.28
C MET A 288 -18.22 8.06 -1.60
N GLY A 289 -17.86 8.45 -2.83
CA GLY A 289 -17.84 9.86 -3.25
C GLY A 289 -19.22 10.51 -3.34
N LEU A 290 -20.29 9.70 -3.43
CA LEU A 290 -21.68 10.12 -3.61
C LEU A 290 -22.59 9.91 -2.39
N ILE A 291 -22.08 9.39 -1.28
CA ILE A 291 -22.84 9.20 -0.03
C ILE A 291 -23.48 10.52 0.44
N PRO A 292 -24.80 10.58 0.74
CA PRO A 292 -25.46 11.83 1.10
C PRO A 292 -24.98 12.40 2.44
N GLU A 293 -25.12 13.71 2.64
CA GLU A 293 -24.71 14.41 3.86
C GLU A 293 -25.43 13.90 5.11
N SER A 294 -26.68 13.43 4.95
CA SER A 294 -27.48 12.75 5.97
C SER A 294 -26.85 11.46 6.51
N MET A 295 -25.97 10.82 5.72
CA MET A 295 -25.19 9.64 6.08
C MET A 295 -23.70 9.96 6.37
N SER A 296 -23.34 11.24 6.58
CA SER A 296 -21.96 11.67 6.92
C SER A 296 -21.36 11.03 8.19
N LYS A 297 -22.17 10.33 8.99
CA LYS A 297 -21.76 9.56 10.18
C LYS A 297 -21.65 8.04 9.95
N ALA A 298 -21.73 7.60 8.70
CA ALA A 298 -21.48 6.21 8.34
C ALA A 298 -19.97 5.93 8.18
N ASN A 299 -19.53 4.78 8.67
CA ASN A 299 -18.21 4.24 8.41
C ASN A 299 -18.26 3.50 7.05
N MET A 300 -17.63 4.04 6.02
CA MET A 300 -17.51 3.36 4.73
C MET A 300 -16.33 2.37 4.73
N TYR A 301 -16.61 1.16 4.25
CA TYR A 301 -15.64 0.10 3.99
C TYR A 301 -15.66 -0.22 2.50
N GLY A 302 -14.49 -0.41 1.90
CA GLY A 302 -14.33 -0.80 0.51
C GLY A 302 -13.52 -2.08 0.38
N VAL A 303 -13.82 -2.85 -0.65
CA VAL A 303 -13.00 -3.95 -1.13
C VAL A 303 -12.86 -3.76 -2.64
N GLU A 304 -11.64 -3.85 -3.15
CA GLU A 304 -11.38 -3.87 -4.59
C GLU A 304 -10.25 -4.86 -4.91
N LEU A 305 -10.41 -5.59 -6.01
CA LEU A 305 -9.47 -6.59 -6.49
C LEU A 305 -8.40 -5.98 -7.41
N ASP A 306 -8.75 -4.97 -8.21
CA ASP A 306 -7.80 -4.27 -9.08
C ASP A 306 -6.86 -3.39 -8.24
N PRO A 307 -5.53 -3.65 -8.23
CA PRO A 307 -4.61 -3.00 -7.31
C PRO A 307 -4.51 -1.50 -7.55
N VAL A 308 -4.51 -1.05 -8.81
CA VAL A 308 -4.47 0.37 -9.18
C VAL A 308 -5.74 1.07 -8.70
N SER A 309 -6.92 0.54 -9.03
CA SER A 309 -8.20 1.12 -8.64
C SER A 309 -8.36 1.20 -7.12
N GLY A 310 -7.95 0.15 -6.40
CA GLY A 310 -8.01 0.10 -4.93
C GLY A 310 -7.03 1.05 -4.23
N ARG A 311 -5.83 1.30 -4.79
CA ARG A 311 -4.87 2.29 -4.27
C ARG A 311 -5.31 3.72 -4.60
N ILE A 312 -5.87 3.98 -5.78
CA ILE A 312 -6.56 5.25 -6.10
C ILE A 312 -7.72 5.51 -5.12
N ALA A 313 -8.53 4.49 -4.82
CA ALA A 313 -9.65 4.63 -3.88
C ALA A 313 -9.19 5.01 -2.45
N LYS A 314 -8.06 4.47 -1.98
CA LYS A 314 -7.44 4.90 -0.71
C LYS A 314 -7.03 6.37 -0.72
N GLN A 315 -6.42 6.85 -1.81
CA GLN A 315 -6.03 8.25 -1.96
C GLN A 315 -7.23 9.21 -2.11
N LEU A 316 -8.35 8.74 -2.67
CA LEU A 316 -9.61 9.49 -2.75
C LEU A 316 -10.39 9.51 -1.42
N TYR A 317 -10.34 8.44 -0.62
CA TYR A 317 -11.15 8.32 0.60
C TYR A 317 -10.31 7.99 1.82
N GLN A 318 -9.47 8.95 2.22
CA GLN A 318 -8.42 8.78 3.19
C GLN A 318 -8.92 8.54 4.63
N LYS A 319 -10.24 8.71 4.90
CA LYS A 319 -10.90 8.33 6.17
C LYS A 319 -11.66 7.00 6.11
N ASN A 320 -11.75 6.38 4.93
CA ASN A 320 -12.51 5.13 4.71
C ASN A 320 -11.60 3.89 4.81
N LYS A 321 -12.19 2.74 5.10
CA LYS A 321 -11.44 1.49 5.30
C LYS A 321 -11.46 0.62 4.05
N ILE A 322 -10.46 0.82 3.18
CA ILE A 322 -10.40 0.18 1.87
C ILE A 322 -9.35 -0.94 1.86
N ALA A 323 -9.81 -2.17 1.62
CA ALA A 323 -8.97 -3.34 1.41
C ALA A 323 -8.73 -3.55 -0.10
N VAL A 324 -7.49 -3.88 -0.47
CA VAL A 324 -7.08 -4.13 -1.86
C VAL A 324 -6.72 -5.61 -1.97
N GLN A 325 -7.73 -6.44 -2.24
CA GLN A 325 -7.70 -7.92 -2.21
C GLN A 325 -9.02 -8.47 -2.79
N GLY A 326 -9.10 -9.77 -3.06
CA GLY A 326 -10.35 -10.42 -3.48
C GLY A 326 -11.43 -10.36 -2.40
N PHE A 327 -12.70 -10.20 -2.79
CA PHE A 327 -13.82 -10.25 -1.84
C PHE A 327 -13.95 -11.65 -1.20
N GLU A 328 -13.55 -12.69 -1.92
CA GLU A 328 -13.38 -14.06 -1.43
C GLU A 328 -12.35 -14.17 -0.29
N GLU A 329 -11.28 -13.38 -0.32
CA GLU A 329 -10.21 -13.38 0.68
C GLU A 329 -10.61 -12.61 1.95
N THR A 330 -11.65 -11.76 1.88
CA THR A 330 -12.09 -10.98 3.05
C THR A 330 -12.64 -11.85 4.18
N ASN A 331 -12.13 -11.58 5.38
CA ASN A 331 -12.50 -12.23 6.64
C ASN A 331 -13.20 -11.23 7.60
N TYR A 332 -14.23 -10.53 7.10
CA TYR A 332 -15.10 -9.71 7.96
C TYR A 332 -16.01 -10.61 8.82
N PRO A 333 -16.35 -10.23 10.06
CA PRO A 333 -17.31 -10.98 10.87
C PRO A 333 -18.72 -10.97 10.24
N ASP A 334 -19.41 -12.10 10.34
CA ASP A 334 -20.85 -12.20 10.07
C ASP A 334 -21.62 -11.13 10.87
N SER A 335 -22.67 -10.55 10.26
CA SER A 335 -23.51 -9.51 10.88
C SER A 335 -22.76 -8.25 11.38
N PHE A 336 -21.63 -7.88 10.77
CA PHE A 336 -20.87 -6.67 11.12
C PHE A 336 -21.38 -5.38 10.45
N PHE A 337 -22.06 -5.49 9.30
CA PHE A 337 -22.50 -4.33 8.51
C PHE A 337 -23.99 -4.01 8.69
N ASP A 338 -24.31 -2.71 8.73
CA ASP A 338 -25.68 -2.19 8.66
C ASP A 338 -26.22 -2.19 7.23
N CYS A 339 -25.34 -1.99 6.24
CA CYS A 339 -25.68 -2.00 4.83
C CYS A 339 -24.54 -2.55 3.96
N VAL A 340 -24.90 -3.23 2.88
CA VAL A 340 -24.04 -3.39 1.69
C VAL A 340 -24.64 -2.60 0.55
N VAL A 341 -23.83 -1.79 -0.13
CA VAL A 341 -24.24 -0.99 -1.30
C VAL A 341 -23.16 -1.07 -2.37
N GLY A 342 -23.54 -1.08 -3.65
CA GLY A 342 -22.55 -1.09 -4.74
C GLY A 342 -23.07 -1.67 -6.06
N ASN A 343 -22.15 -1.89 -7.00
CA ASN A 343 -22.38 -2.67 -8.22
C ASN A 343 -21.48 -3.91 -8.17
N VAL A 344 -22.07 -5.11 -8.12
CA VAL A 344 -21.29 -6.36 -8.06
C VAL A 344 -20.73 -6.70 -9.44
N PRO A 345 -19.54 -7.31 -9.56
CA PRO A 345 -18.99 -7.75 -10.85
C PRO A 345 -19.97 -8.66 -11.59
N PHE A 346 -20.10 -8.48 -12.90
CA PHE A 346 -20.95 -9.33 -13.76
C PHE A 346 -20.08 -10.36 -14.48
N GLY A 347 -20.49 -11.63 -14.48
CA GLY A 347 -19.76 -12.67 -15.18
C GLY A 347 -20.40 -14.05 -15.11
N ALA A 348 -19.92 -14.96 -15.95
CA ALA A 348 -20.30 -16.38 -15.95
C ALA A 348 -19.13 -17.26 -15.45
N TYR A 349 -18.40 -16.77 -14.45
CA TYR A 349 -17.29 -17.44 -13.78
C TYR A 349 -17.56 -17.54 -12.27
N GLN A 350 -16.74 -18.31 -11.57
CA GLN A 350 -16.83 -18.57 -10.13
C GLN A 350 -15.52 -18.15 -9.46
N VAL A 351 -15.57 -17.87 -8.16
CA VAL A 351 -14.38 -17.68 -7.30
C VAL A 351 -14.37 -18.74 -6.20
N SER A 352 -13.19 -19.00 -5.63
CA SER A 352 -12.98 -20.06 -4.65
C SER A 352 -13.15 -19.52 -3.22
N ASP A 353 -14.28 -19.80 -2.59
CA ASP A 353 -14.52 -19.51 -1.18
C ASP A 353 -15.19 -20.73 -0.53
N ARG A 354 -14.42 -21.39 0.36
CA ARG A 354 -14.78 -22.65 1.02
C ARG A 354 -16.14 -22.66 1.72
N ARG A 355 -16.67 -21.50 2.12
CA ARG A 355 -18.01 -21.37 2.72
C ARG A 355 -19.14 -21.53 1.68
N TYR A 356 -18.87 -21.20 0.42
CA TYR A 356 -19.86 -21.10 -0.65
C TYR A 356 -19.62 -22.04 -1.86
N ASP A 357 -18.41 -22.58 -2.07
CA ASP A 357 -18.02 -23.42 -3.24
C ASP A 357 -19.09 -24.44 -3.66
N ARG A 358 -19.65 -25.17 -2.68
CA ARG A 358 -20.71 -26.20 -2.85
C ARG A 358 -22.00 -25.71 -3.53
N HIS A 359 -22.20 -24.39 -3.65
CA HIS A 359 -23.37 -23.79 -4.29
C HIS A 359 -23.11 -23.41 -5.76
N HIS A 360 -21.85 -23.45 -6.21
CA HIS A 360 -21.45 -23.15 -7.60
C HIS A 360 -22.02 -21.81 -8.12
N PHE A 361 -21.97 -20.79 -7.25
CA PHE A 361 -22.44 -19.44 -7.56
C PHE A 361 -21.60 -18.80 -8.66
N MET A 362 -22.27 -18.15 -9.63
CA MET A 362 -21.61 -17.21 -10.53
C MET A 362 -21.20 -15.97 -9.74
N ILE A 363 -20.20 -15.22 -10.20
CA ILE A 363 -19.61 -14.10 -9.45
C ILE A 363 -20.65 -13.10 -8.88
N HIS A 364 -21.65 -12.70 -9.66
CA HIS A 364 -22.74 -11.81 -9.22
C HIS A 364 -23.66 -12.44 -8.15
N ASP A 365 -23.81 -13.77 -8.15
CA ASP A 365 -24.57 -14.52 -7.15
C ASP A 365 -23.76 -14.65 -5.85
N TYR A 366 -22.46 -14.92 -5.99
CA TYR A 366 -21.52 -15.10 -4.89
C TYR A 366 -21.39 -13.81 -4.05
N PHE A 367 -21.24 -12.66 -4.71
CA PHE A 367 -21.18 -11.37 -4.04
C PHE A 367 -22.45 -11.09 -3.21
N ILE A 368 -23.64 -11.38 -3.75
CA ILE A 368 -24.91 -11.26 -3.01
C ILE A 368 -24.94 -12.26 -1.83
N ALA A 369 -24.54 -13.51 -2.05
CA ALA A 369 -24.55 -14.55 -1.03
C ALA A 369 -23.65 -14.21 0.18
N LYS A 370 -22.40 -13.76 -0.06
CA LYS A 370 -21.49 -13.32 1.02
C LYS A 370 -21.95 -12.01 1.67
N SER A 371 -22.50 -11.08 0.91
CA SER A 371 -23.08 -9.84 1.46
C SER A 371 -24.22 -10.09 2.44
N LEU A 372 -25.08 -11.08 2.16
CA LEU A 372 -26.20 -11.45 3.05
C LEU A 372 -25.75 -12.08 4.37
N ASP A 373 -24.66 -12.85 4.37
CA ASP A 373 -24.09 -13.43 5.59
C ASP A 373 -23.30 -12.37 6.42
N LEU A 374 -22.78 -11.31 5.78
CA LEU A 374 -22.03 -10.21 6.42
C LEU A 374 -22.92 -9.06 6.98
N VAL A 375 -24.14 -8.86 6.47
CA VAL A 375 -25.07 -7.84 6.94
C VAL A 375 -25.87 -8.35 8.15
N ARG A 376 -26.08 -7.49 9.15
CA ARG A 376 -26.80 -7.85 10.38
C ARG A 376 -28.30 -8.02 10.16
N PRO A 377 -29.03 -8.73 11.05
CA PRO A 377 -30.49 -8.74 11.05
C PRO A 377 -31.07 -7.31 11.04
N GLY A 378 -31.97 -7.06 10.08
CA GLY A 378 -32.56 -5.74 9.84
C GLY A 378 -31.65 -4.72 9.13
N GLY A 379 -30.47 -5.11 8.66
CA GLY A 379 -29.68 -4.36 7.68
C GLY A 379 -30.13 -4.64 6.23
N VAL A 380 -29.54 -3.93 5.26
CA VAL A 380 -29.96 -3.98 3.84
C VAL A 380 -28.81 -4.31 2.90
N VAL A 381 -29.04 -5.19 1.92
CA VAL A 381 -28.15 -5.39 0.76
C VAL A 381 -28.81 -4.74 -0.46
N ALA A 382 -28.28 -3.59 -0.90
CA ALA A 382 -28.80 -2.80 -2.02
C ALA A 382 -27.75 -2.72 -3.14
N VAL A 383 -27.80 -3.67 -4.09
CA VAL A 383 -26.78 -3.78 -5.15
C VAL A 383 -27.34 -3.73 -6.56
N VAL A 384 -26.59 -3.10 -7.47
CA VAL A 384 -26.73 -3.33 -8.91
C VAL A 384 -26.14 -4.71 -9.22
N THR A 385 -26.84 -5.50 -10.04
CA THR A 385 -26.46 -6.89 -10.38
C THR A 385 -26.90 -7.24 -11.80
N SER A 386 -26.29 -8.27 -12.39
CA SER A 386 -26.67 -8.80 -13.70
C SER A 386 -28.14 -9.26 -13.71
N SER A 387 -28.85 -9.04 -14.81
CA SER A 387 -30.23 -9.56 -14.94
C SER A 387 -30.28 -11.09 -14.87
N GLY A 388 -29.15 -11.77 -15.10
CA GLY A 388 -28.98 -13.22 -14.88
C GLY A 388 -29.26 -13.68 -13.45
N THR A 389 -29.17 -12.82 -12.42
CA THR A 389 -29.57 -13.14 -11.04
C THR A 389 -31.07 -13.48 -10.96
N MET A 390 -31.90 -12.70 -11.63
CA MET A 390 -33.36 -12.82 -11.61
C MET A 390 -33.93 -13.64 -12.78
N ASP A 391 -33.39 -13.48 -13.98
CA ASP A 391 -33.94 -14.05 -15.23
C ASP A 391 -33.64 -15.56 -15.42
N LYS A 392 -32.59 -16.09 -14.78
CA LYS A 392 -32.14 -17.46 -15.07
C LYS A 392 -33.13 -18.52 -14.61
N GLN A 393 -33.25 -19.59 -15.40
CA GLN A 393 -34.22 -20.66 -15.20
C GLN A 393 -33.99 -21.46 -13.91
N ASN A 394 -32.73 -21.71 -13.53
CA ASN A 394 -32.39 -22.40 -12.29
C ASN A 394 -32.73 -21.49 -11.07
N PRO A 395 -33.64 -21.90 -10.17
CA PRO A 395 -34.05 -21.08 -9.04
C PRO A 395 -33.11 -21.12 -7.83
N ALA A 396 -32.07 -21.98 -7.83
CA ALA A 396 -31.28 -22.32 -6.65
C ALA A 396 -30.74 -21.11 -5.86
N VAL A 397 -30.18 -20.10 -6.53
CA VAL A 397 -29.71 -18.87 -5.85
C VAL A 397 -30.86 -18.05 -5.27
N ARG A 398 -32.00 -17.94 -5.99
CA ARG A 398 -33.16 -17.19 -5.50
C ARG A 398 -33.76 -17.85 -4.26
N GLN A 399 -33.72 -19.18 -4.19
CA GLN A 399 -34.11 -19.93 -3.00
C GLN A 399 -33.08 -19.81 -1.86
N TYR A 400 -31.77 -19.78 -2.16
CA TYR A 400 -30.72 -19.52 -1.16
C TYR A 400 -30.86 -18.13 -0.52
N ILE A 401 -31.18 -17.11 -1.33
CA ILE A 401 -31.43 -15.72 -0.90
C ILE A 401 -32.73 -15.63 -0.10
N ALA A 402 -33.85 -16.18 -0.61
CA ALA A 402 -35.16 -16.12 0.06
C ALA A 402 -35.20 -16.89 1.39
N ASN A 403 -34.28 -17.83 1.61
CA ASN A 403 -34.08 -18.50 2.90
C ASN A 403 -33.27 -17.68 3.92
N ARG A 404 -32.81 -16.46 3.57
CA ARG A 404 -32.00 -15.56 4.40
C ARG A 404 -32.60 -14.18 4.58
N ALA A 405 -33.16 -13.60 3.52
CA ALA A 405 -33.66 -12.23 3.49
C ALA A 405 -34.92 -12.08 2.64
N GLU A 406 -35.72 -11.08 2.99
CA GLU A 406 -36.91 -10.68 2.24
C GLU A 406 -36.52 -9.72 1.08
N LEU A 407 -37.11 -9.92 -0.10
CA LEU A 407 -36.87 -9.05 -1.25
C LEU A 407 -37.69 -7.76 -1.11
N LEU A 408 -37.05 -6.70 -0.58
CA LEU A 408 -37.68 -5.39 -0.40
C LEU A 408 -38.12 -4.73 -1.72
N GLY A 409 -37.42 -5.00 -2.82
CA GLY A 409 -37.76 -4.49 -4.15
C GLY A 409 -36.72 -4.86 -5.21
N ALA A 410 -37.07 -4.67 -6.47
CA ALA A 410 -36.16 -4.84 -7.61
C ALA A 410 -36.55 -3.90 -8.75
N ILE A 411 -35.58 -3.21 -9.35
CA ILE A 411 -35.77 -2.28 -10.46
C ILE A 411 -34.99 -2.79 -11.67
N ARG A 412 -35.65 -2.94 -12.83
CA ARG A 412 -34.98 -3.32 -14.07
C ARG A 412 -34.58 -2.07 -14.84
N LEU A 413 -33.28 -1.77 -14.84
CA LEU A 413 -32.72 -0.70 -15.66
C LEU A 413 -32.92 -0.98 -17.16
N PRO A 414 -33.05 0.06 -18.01
CA PRO A 414 -33.16 -0.11 -19.45
C PRO A 414 -31.87 -0.73 -20.03
N LYS A 415 -32.00 -1.42 -21.16
CA LYS A 415 -30.85 -1.69 -22.02
C LYS A 415 -30.50 -0.41 -22.79
N HIS A 416 -29.20 -0.18 -22.98
CA HIS A 416 -28.68 0.79 -23.95
C HIS A 416 -29.02 0.35 -25.39
#